data_AF-A0A847JXM0-F1
#
_entry.id   AF-A0A847JXM0-F1
#
_cell.length_a   1.000
_cell.length_b   1.000
_cell.length_c   1.000
_cell.angle_alpha   90.00
_cell.angle_beta   90.00
_cell.angle_gamma   90.00
#
_symmetry.space_group_name_H-M   'P 1'
#
loop_
_entity.id
_entity.type
_entity.pdbx_description
1 polymer ?
#
loop_
_entity_poly.entity_id
_entity_poly.type
_entity_poly.pdbx_seq_one_letter_code
_entity_poly.pdbx_strand_id
1 'polypeptide(L)'
;MFLSLALAFVSVASAPMPVLKHSDVVFMYHGGRDVYRAYGATVLAWGGKPTQAARAEAEGVRWFGSVGMVTEFAAYYERDPATYEQGLCRDVHVEPVKVPWLTDHQHKGIPYWWCCTNQPRMRDFVRDRVVETIKAGADGLHVDDHLGTSGGLWLGICFCDRCIEGFRAHLAALPQRERERLGIADAASYDFRAEARRWLEAGADRKVTQHPLWPEFEAYQTRAAAAFMMELRDLAARTAGKPVPVGANAGLLWGRHLADYQALDMFSAETDHHASSRKPSDDPMLAYRIAEAVGRPYASTASGWDWAYIKEHNLHGLVRCWIALSYAAGHRLMAPHRQWCYTEEKGTHWYDGPTERFAPLYRFVRENAALFDGYETLADVRIVMPYRAFMRNPGEWMEKGRKLSAANLSYRVLLAGDRIVPKRLSPAELRGSTPIVTCNLDDLDPADARILSGGIRTGRIPTFADVDQAIAALRPIASVESDGPVRVLARTRKGSAVVHLLNYAYDAAKDDVAPLKGLTVTLDLKRLGLDCAKQCVLIRPGHAPHTAPIVNGTVRVPTLELWGILHIAAR
;
A
#
# COMPACT_ATOMS: atom_id res chain seq x y z
N MET A 1 14.53 -15.04 51.01
CA MET A 1 13.08 -15.26 50.85
C MET A 1 12.46 -13.97 50.31
N PHE A 2 12.53 -13.75 48.99
CA PHE A 2 11.78 -12.71 48.28
C PHE A 2 11.53 -13.23 46.85
N LEU A 3 10.28 -13.55 46.58
CA LEU A 3 9.78 -14.10 45.33
C LEU A 3 9.32 -12.92 44.46
N SER A 4 10.01 -12.61 43.37
CA SER A 4 9.50 -11.67 42.36
C SER A 4 8.61 -12.41 41.38
N LEU A 5 7.31 -12.15 41.47
CA LEU A 5 6.29 -12.59 40.52
C LEU A 5 6.43 -11.77 39.22
N ALA A 6 6.86 -12.41 38.14
CA ALA A 6 6.75 -11.84 36.80
C ALA A 6 5.33 -12.07 36.26
N LEU A 7 4.50 -11.02 36.22
CA LEU A 7 3.23 -11.05 35.49
C LEU A 7 3.52 -11.02 33.98
N ALA A 8 3.35 -12.16 33.33
CA ALA A 8 3.23 -12.24 31.87
C ALA A 8 1.83 -11.76 31.46
N PHE A 9 1.73 -10.54 30.94
CA PHE A 9 0.53 -10.11 30.22
C PHE A 9 0.48 -10.82 28.86
N VAL A 10 -0.26 -11.93 28.79
CA VAL A 10 -0.72 -12.48 27.51
C VAL A 10 -1.90 -11.62 27.07
N SER A 11 -1.63 -10.60 26.25
CA SER A 11 -2.67 -9.90 25.52
C SER A 11 -3.22 -10.85 24.46
N VAL A 12 -4.37 -11.46 24.75
CA VAL A 12 -5.21 -12.07 23.72
C VAL A 12 -5.92 -10.92 23.01
N ALA A 13 -5.22 -10.27 22.09
CA ALA A 13 -5.82 -9.27 21.22
C ALA A 13 -6.88 -9.95 20.36
N SER A 14 -8.17 -9.66 20.60
CA SER A 14 -9.22 -9.98 19.65
C SER A 14 -8.84 -9.32 18.32
N ALA A 15 -8.82 -10.08 17.22
CA ALA A 15 -8.54 -9.52 15.91
C ALA A 15 -9.47 -8.31 15.67
N PRO A 16 -8.93 -7.10 15.44
CA PRO A 16 -9.77 -5.94 15.17
C PRO A 16 -10.62 -6.25 13.93
N MET A 17 -11.91 -5.92 13.99
CA MET A 17 -12.79 -6.04 12.82
C MET A 17 -12.14 -5.31 11.64
N PRO A 18 -12.23 -5.85 10.40
CA PRO A 18 -11.58 -5.23 9.25
C PRO A 18 -12.06 -3.80 9.07
N VAL A 19 -11.15 -2.84 9.02
CA VAL A 19 -11.47 -1.44 8.73
C VAL A 19 -12.11 -1.29 7.35
N LEU A 20 -11.79 -2.18 6.40
CA LEU A 20 -12.45 -2.26 5.09
C LEU A 20 -12.88 -3.70 4.79
N LYS A 21 -14.11 -3.89 4.32
CA LYS A 21 -14.59 -5.14 3.71
C LYS A 21 -14.13 -5.23 2.26
N HIS A 22 -13.96 -6.44 1.73
CA HIS A 22 -13.49 -6.66 0.35
C HIS A 22 -14.45 -6.12 -0.71
N SER A 23 -15.73 -6.00 -0.35
CA SER A 23 -16.78 -5.40 -1.15
C SER A 23 -16.94 -3.88 -0.94
N ASP A 24 -16.16 -3.23 -0.07
CA ASP A 24 -16.29 -1.79 0.17
C ASP A 24 -15.89 -1.00 -1.08
N VAL A 25 -16.67 0.04 -1.38
CA VAL A 25 -16.37 1.02 -2.43
C VAL A 25 -15.79 2.26 -1.76
N VAL A 26 -14.51 2.53 -2.07
CA VAL A 26 -13.71 3.57 -1.44
C VAL A 26 -13.58 4.75 -2.38
N PHE A 27 -13.80 5.96 -1.88
CA PHE A 27 -13.60 7.21 -2.60
C PHE A 27 -12.33 7.88 -2.11
N MET A 28 -11.62 8.54 -3.03
CA MET A 28 -10.50 9.39 -2.68
C MET A 28 -11.02 10.72 -2.14
N TYR A 29 -11.58 11.56 -3.02
CA TYR A 29 -12.13 12.86 -2.65
C TYR A 29 -13.64 12.87 -2.44
N HIS A 30 -14.12 13.94 -1.80
CA HIS A 30 -15.55 14.18 -1.65
C HIS A 30 -16.28 14.16 -3.00
N GLY A 31 -17.50 13.65 -3.00
CA GLY A 31 -18.41 13.62 -4.13
C GLY A 31 -19.83 13.95 -3.67
N GLY A 32 -20.71 14.30 -4.60
CA GLY A 32 -22.11 14.56 -4.25
C GLY A 32 -22.87 13.27 -3.89
N ARG A 33 -24.00 13.42 -3.19
CA ARG A 33 -24.89 12.32 -2.79
C ARG A 33 -25.25 11.38 -3.94
N ASP A 34 -25.55 11.91 -5.12
CA ASP A 34 -25.92 11.10 -6.28
C ASP A 34 -24.74 10.30 -6.83
N VAL A 35 -23.52 10.85 -6.79
CA VAL A 35 -22.30 10.13 -7.14
C VAL A 35 -22.06 8.98 -6.16
N TYR A 36 -22.16 9.23 -4.85
CA TYR A 36 -22.02 8.17 -3.86
C TYR A 36 -23.05 7.05 -4.06
N ARG A 37 -24.31 7.39 -4.33
CA ARG A 37 -25.36 6.41 -4.63
C ARG A 37 -25.10 5.63 -5.91
N ALA A 38 -24.65 6.30 -6.97
CA ALA A 38 -24.37 5.66 -8.25
C ALA A 38 -23.32 4.55 -8.10
N TYR A 39 -22.22 4.84 -7.42
CA TYR A 39 -21.13 3.88 -7.18
C TYR A 39 -21.43 2.88 -6.05
N GLY A 40 -22.37 3.18 -5.16
CA GLY A 40 -22.59 2.41 -3.93
C GLY A 40 -21.47 2.62 -2.91
N ALA A 41 -21.04 3.87 -2.74
CA ALA A 41 -19.95 4.27 -1.85
C ALA A 41 -20.17 3.81 -0.41
N THR A 42 -19.07 3.46 0.26
CA THR A 42 -19.08 3.00 1.66
C THR A 42 -18.04 3.70 2.52
N VAL A 43 -16.96 4.20 1.91
CA VAL A 43 -15.87 4.90 2.58
C VAL A 43 -15.39 6.06 1.73
N LEU A 44 -15.14 7.20 2.36
CA LEU A 44 -14.34 8.29 1.82
C LEU A 44 -13.00 8.29 2.55
N ALA A 45 -11.94 7.86 1.88
CA ALA A 45 -10.63 7.64 2.49
C ALA A 45 -9.79 8.91 2.62
N TRP A 46 -10.05 9.94 1.80
CA TRP A 46 -9.25 11.15 1.73
C TRP A 46 -10.16 12.40 1.75
N GLY A 47 -11.04 12.47 2.76
CA GLY A 47 -12.18 13.38 2.77
C GLY A 47 -11.93 14.83 3.19
N GLY A 48 -10.74 15.19 3.66
CA GLY A 48 -10.50 16.49 4.29
C GLY A 48 -11.31 16.67 5.58
N LYS A 49 -11.34 17.89 6.13
CA LYS A 49 -12.10 18.19 7.36
C LYS A 49 -13.61 18.10 7.07
N PRO A 50 -14.39 17.25 7.78
CA PRO A 50 -15.83 17.15 7.59
C PRO A 50 -16.53 18.49 7.83
N THR A 51 -17.55 18.77 7.02
CA THR A 51 -18.52 19.86 7.27
C THR A 51 -19.93 19.27 7.40
N GLN A 52 -20.86 20.01 8.00
CA GLN A 52 -22.24 19.52 8.15
C GLN A 52 -22.88 19.18 6.79
N ALA A 53 -22.71 20.05 5.79
CA ALA A 53 -23.23 19.83 4.44
C ALA A 53 -22.62 18.59 3.78
N ALA A 54 -21.29 18.47 3.81
CA ALA A 54 -20.59 17.34 3.20
C ALA A 54 -20.93 15.99 3.88
N ARG A 55 -21.13 16.00 5.20
CA ARG A 55 -21.61 14.81 5.93
C ARG A 55 -23.04 14.43 5.57
N ALA A 56 -23.91 15.40 5.29
CA ALA A 56 -25.24 15.12 4.80
C ALA A 56 -25.19 14.48 3.40
N GLU A 57 -24.30 14.95 2.51
CA GLU A 57 -24.11 14.32 1.20
C GLU A 57 -23.57 12.89 1.29
N ALA A 58 -22.65 12.65 2.23
CA ALA A 58 -22.01 11.37 2.51
C ALA A 58 -22.76 10.49 3.53
N GLU A 59 -24.08 10.63 3.64
CA GLU A 59 -24.88 9.82 4.56
C GLU A 59 -24.71 8.31 4.26
N GLY A 60 -24.29 7.54 5.29
CA GLY A 60 -23.99 6.11 5.16
C GLY A 60 -22.58 5.78 4.64
N VAL A 61 -21.77 6.79 4.33
CA VAL A 61 -20.35 6.65 3.95
C VAL A 61 -19.47 6.97 5.15
N ARG A 62 -18.56 6.07 5.52
CA ARG A 62 -17.59 6.34 6.60
C ARG A 62 -16.58 7.37 6.14
N TRP A 63 -16.40 8.43 6.92
CA TRP A 63 -15.58 9.57 6.54
C TRP A 63 -14.23 9.55 7.23
N PHE A 64 -13.17 9.31 6.47
CA PHE A 64 -11.80 9.49 6.94
C PHE A 64 -11.37 10.93 6.64
N GLY A 65 -11.24 11.72 7.70
CA GLY A 65 -10.86 13.11 7.56
C GLY A 65 -9.35 13.26 7.35
N SER A 66 -8.95 14.05 6.36
CA SER A 66 -7.54 14.21 5.98
C SER A 66 -6.82 15.28 6.80
N VAL A 67 -5.57 14.99 7.16
CA VAL A 67 -4.59 15.94 7.68
C VAL A 67 -3.28 15.75 6.93
N GLY A 68 -2.73 16.81 6.33
CA GLY A 68 -1.47 16.74 5.58
C GLY A 68 -0.24 17.15 6.39
N MET A 69 0.87 16.43 6.20
CA MET A 69 2.17 16.77 6.77
C MET A 69 3.06 17.60 5.83
N VAL A 70 2.82 17.58 4.52
CA VAL A 70 3.56 18.38 3.53
C VAL A 70 2.63 19.31 2.75
N THR A 71 1.48 18.82 2.30
CA THR A 71 0.52 19.57 1.46
C THR A 71 -0.24 20.72 2.16
N GLU A 72 -0.25 20.80 3.50
CA GLU A 72 -1.01 21.83 4.25
C GLU A 72 -0.25 23.14 4.54
N PHE A 73 0.79 23.48 3.76
CA PHE A 73 1.65 24.65 4.02
C PHE A 73 0.87 25.97 4.20
N ALA A 74 -0.15 26.24 3.37
CA ALA A 74 -0.94 27.47 3.49
C ALA A 74 -1.62 27.60 4.86
N ALA A 75 -2.22 26.53 5.38
CA ALA A 75 -2.87 26.53 6.68
C ALA A 75 -1.86 26.65 7.83
N TYR A 76 -0.68 26.03 7.70
CA TYR A 76 0.42 26.18 8.64
C TYR A 76 0.92 27.64 8.69
N TYR A 77 1.08 28.28 7.51
CA TYR A 77 1.46 29.69 7.42
C TYR A 77 0.42 30.59 8.08
N GLU A 78 -0.88 30.37 7.87
CA GLU A 78 -1.92 31.19 8.50
C GLU A 78 -1.95 31.07 10.03
N ARG A 79 -1.58 29.91 10.58
CA ARG A 79 -1.48 29.70 12.03
C ARG A 79 -0.29 30.45 12.64
N ASP A 80 0.85 30.46 11.95
CA ASP A 80 2.13 30.97 12.47
C ASP A 80 2.83 31.96 11.51
N PRO A 81 2.17 33.02 10.98
CA PRO A 81 2.68 33.80 9.84
C PRO A 81 4.01 34.51 10.11
N ALA A 82 4.27 34.91 11.35
CA ALA A 82 5.51 35.57 11.73
C ALA A 82 6.68 34.61 11.99
N THR A 83 6.42 33.30 12.12
CA THR A 83 7.44 32.32 12.59
C THR A 83 7.42 30.98 11.84
N TYR A 84 6.62 30.85 10.78
CA TYR A 84 6.43 29.61 10.04
C TYR A 84 7.76 28.97 9.58
N GLU A 85 8.75 29.80 9.22
CA GLU A 85 10.08 29.38 8.76
C GLU A 85 10.84 28.50 9.76
N GLN A 86 10.53 28.61 11.05
CA GLN A 86 11.14 27.78 12.10
C GLN A 86 10.72 26.32 12.00
N GLY A 87 9.58 26.04 11.37
CA GLY A 87 9.07 24.69 11.15
C GLY A 87 9.51 24.06 9.84
N LEU A 88 10.37 24.71 9.04
CA LEU A 88 10.73 24.21 7.71
C LEU A 88 11.87 23.19 7.76
N CYS A 89 11.83 22.25 6.82
CA CYS A 89 12.98 21.43 6.49
C CYS A 89 14.09 22.29 5.90
N ARG A 90 15.33 21.92 6.23
CA ARG A 90 16.53 22.63 5.81
C ARG A 90 17.47 21.70 5.06
N ASP A 91 18.08 22.19 3.99
CA ASP A 91 19.20 21.52 3.37
C ASP A 91 20.47 21.62 4.24
N VAL A 92 21.57 21.04 3.77
CA VAL A 92 22.86 21.06 4.46
C VAL A 92 23.42 22.48 4.66
N HIS A 93 23.03 23.44 3.82
CA HIS A 93 23.40 24.86 3.90
C HIS A 93 22.48 25.68 4.83
N VAL A 94 21.43 25.05 5.37
CA VAL A 94 20.41 25.63 6.25
C VAL A 94 19.38 26.49 5.48
N GLU A 95 19.28 26.27 4.17
CA GLU A 95 18.27 26.91 3.34
C GLU A 95 16.97 26.09 3.32
N PRO A 96 15.80 26.74 3.22
CA PRO A 96 14.52 26.04 3.14
C PRO A 96 14.38 25.31 1.80
N VAL A 97 13.73 24.15 1.81
CA VAL A 97 13.57 23.30 0.61
C VAL A 97 12.12 23.28 0.13
N LYS A 98 11.90 23.59 -1.15
CA LYS A 98 10.57 23.61 -1.78
C LYS A 98 10.04 22.19 -2.00
N VAL A 99 8.72 22.04 -2.03
CA VAL A 99 8.08 20.78 -2.43
C VAL A 99 8.18 20.64 -3.97
N PRO A 100 8.85 19.60 -4.51
CA PRO A 100 9.19 19.54 -5.94
C PRO A 100 8.00 19.44 -6.91
N TRP A 101 6.87 18.91 -6.45
CA TRP A 101 5.65 18.74 -7.27
C TRP A 101 4.56 19.77 -6.97
N LEU A 102 4.86 20.76 -6.12
CA LEU A 102 3.97 21.90 -5.81
C LEU A 102 4.67 23.22 -6.14
N THR A 103 5.53 23.23 -7.16
CA THR A 103 6.29 24.40 -7.59
C THR A 103 5.40 25.51 -8.16
N ASP A 104 4.22 25.13 -8.67
CA ASP A 104 3.12 25.98 -9.10
C ASP A 104 2.27 26.52 -7.95
N HIS A 105 2.44 26.02 -6.73
CA HIS A 105 1.68 26.46 -5.56
C HIS A 105 2.40 27.58 -4.80
N GLN A 106 1.63 28.63 -4.51
CA GLN A 106 2.05 29.73 -3.63
C GLN A 106 0.89 30.15 -2.74
N HIS A 107 1.22 30.64 -1.56
CA HIS A 107 0.26 31.24 -0.64
C HIS A 107 0.76 32.62 -0.23
N LYS A 108 -0.02 33.67 -0.54
CA LYS A 108 0.38 35.08 -0.30
C LYS A 108 1.78 35.41 -0.89
N GLY A 109 2.11 34.85 -2.05
CA GLY A 109 3.40 35.03 -2.73
C GLY A 109 4.55 34.18 -2.18
N ILE A 110 4.29 33.32 -1.18
CA ILE A 110 5.28 32.44 -0.56
C ILE A 110 5.15 31.04 -1.18
N PRO A 111 6.25 30.43 -1.66
CA PRO A 111 6.21 29.09 -2.23
C PRO A 111 5.91 28.04 -1.16
N TYR A 112 5.40 26.89 -1.57
CA TYR A 112 5.16 25.76 -0.67
C TYR A 112 6.50 25.13 -0.26
N TRP A 113 6.86 25.33 1.00
CA TRP A 113 8.05 24.76 1.61
C TRP A 113 7.77 23.40 2.26
N TRP A 114 8.76 22.53 2.27
CA TRP A 114 8.68 21.26 2.99
C TRP A 114 8.77 21.52 4.50
N CYS A 115 7.77 21.08 5.26
CA CYS A 115 7.75 21.26 6.72
C CYS A 115 8.43 20.09 7.47
N CYS A 116 9.13 20.41 8.56
CA CYS A 116 9.87 19.45 9.37
C CYS A 116 9.01 18.90 10.51
N THR A 117 8.66 17.62 10.48
CA THR A 117 7.85 16.94 11.51
C THR A 117 8.64 16.58 12.78
N ASN A 118 9.93 16.94 12.85
CA ASN A 118 10.70 16.97 14.10
C ASN A 118 10.59 18.32 14.83
N GLN A 119 10.19 19.39 14.14
CA GLN A 119 10.03 20.71 14.75
C GLN A 119 8.75 20.79 15.57
N PRO A 120 8.80 21.27 16.83
CA PRO A 120 7.62 21.34 17.70
C PRO A 120 6.45 22.10 17.07
N ARG A 121 6.72 23.25 16.43
CA ARG A 121 5.69 24.12 15.84
C ARG A 121 4.86 23.40 14.76
N MET A 122 5.53 22.67 13.88
CA MET A 122 4.86 21.87 12.85
C MET A 122 4.09 20.71 13.47
N ARG A 123 4.66 20.02 14.46
CA ARG A 123 3.95 18.93 15.16
C ARG A 123 2.69 19.42 15.84
N ASP A 124 2.75 20.59 16.49
CA ASP A 124 1.61 21.17 17.18
C ASP A 124 0.52 21.57 16.18
N PHE A 125 0.89 22.13 15.02
CA PHE A 125 -0.06 22.38 13.93
C PHE A 125 -0.77 21.09 13.49
N VAL A 126 -0.01 20.02 13.19
CA VAL A 126 -0.60 18.75 12.76
C VAL A 126 -1.50 18.14 13.85
N ARG A 127 -1.12 18.26 15.12
CA ARG A 127 -1.95 17.82 16.25
C ARG A 127 -3.26 18.59 16.34
N ASP A 128 -3.21 19.92 16.20
CA ASP A 128 -4.41 20.76 16.16
C ASP A 128 -5.34 20.33 15.03
N ARG A 129 -4.78 20.08 13.84
CA ARG A 129 -5.51 19.60 12.67
C ARG A 129 -6.17 18.23 12.90
N VAL A 130 -5.50 17.30 13.56
CA VAL A 130 -6.12 16.01 13.97
C VAL A 130 -7.29 16.26 14.92
N VAL A 131 -7.09 17.09 15.95
CA VAL A 131 -8.14 17.39 16.93
C VAL A 131 -9.37 18.03 16.26
N GLU A 132 -9.16 19.02 15.40
CA GLU A 132 -10.23 19.67 14.64
C GLU A 132 -10.98 18.68 13.75
N THR A 133 -10.26 17.85 13.00
CA THR A 133 -10.85 16.90 12.05
C THR A 133 -11.70 15.85 12.78
N ILE A 134 -11.24 15.32 13.91
CA ILE A 134 -12.00 14.38 14.72
C ILE A 134 -13.22 15.05 15.37
N LYS A 135 -13.05 16.26 15.95
CA LYS A 135 -14.18 17.01 16.54
C LYS A 135 -15.23 17.42 15.51
N ALA A 136 -14.86 17.59 14.25
CA ALA A 136 -15.78 17.83 13.14
C ALA A 136 -16.63 16.60 12.77
N GLY A 137 -16.36 15.44 13.38
CA GLY A 137 -17.16 14.23 13.25
C GLY A 137 -16.65 13.25 12.19
N ALA A 138 -15.33 13.22 11.97
CA ALA A 138 -14.72 12.17 11.14
C ALA A 138 -14.83 10.80 11.83
N ASP A 139 -15.09 9.76 11.05
CA ASP A 139 -15.15 8.36 11.51
C ASP A 139 -13.77 7.72 11.58
N GLY A 140 -12.82 8.22 10.78
CA GLY A 140 -11.43 7.80 10.69
C GLY A 140 -10.50 8.98 10.46
N LEU A 141 -9.21 8.76 10.65
CA LEU A 141 -8.16 9.71 10.32
C LEU A 141 -7.43 9.24 9.07
N HIS A 142 -7.26 10.12 8.09
CA HIS A 142 -6.29 9.93 7.01
C HIS A 142 -5.14 10.92 7.21
N VAL A 143 -3.90 10.42 7.17
CA VAL A 143 -2.70 11.26 7.20
C VAL A 143 -2.07 11.29 5.82
N ASP A 144 -2.09 12.45 5.20
CA ASP A 144 -1.43 12.71 3.94
C ASP A 144 0.05 13.08 4.16
N ASP A 145 0.91 12.61 3.28
CA ASP A 145 2.37 12.68 3.34
C ASP A 145 2.92 12.15 4.68
N HIS A 146 2.39 11.03 5.15
CA HIS A 146 2.60 10.51 6.51
C HIS A 146 4.06 10.33 6.95
N LEU A 147 5.00 10.21 6.01
CA LEU A 147 6.43 10.16 6.29
C LEU A 147 7.00 11.53 6.74
N GLY A 148 6.29 12.64 6.53
CA GLY A 148 6.70 13.98 6.92
C GLY A 148 8.13 14.30 6.47
N THR A 149 9.02 14.59 7.43
CA THR A 149 10.45 14.82 7.14
C THR A 149 11.13 13.65 6.44
N SER A 150 10.82 12.39 6.78
CA SER A 150 11.50 11.24 6.18
C SER A 150 11.11 11.02 4.71
N GLY A 151 9.94 11.52 4.30
CA GLY A 151 9.51 11.51 2.90
C GLY A 151 10.40 12.37 2.00
N GLY A 152 11.08 13.36 2.57
CA GLY A 152 11.98 14.27 1.87
C GLY A 152 13.44 13.81 1.79
N LEU A 153 13.82 12.68 2.41
CA LEU A 153 15.22 12.26 2.51
C LEU A 153 15.94 12.15 1.15
N TRP A 154 15.23 11.79 0.09
CA TRP A 154 15.83 11.70 -1.25
C TRP A 154 16.30 13.06 -1.80
N LEU A 155 15.78 14.17 -1.27
CA LEU A 155 16.25 15.54 -1.53
C LEU A 155 17.49 15.92 -0.73
N GLY A 156 17.98 15.05 0.17
CA GLY A 156 19.10 15.38 1.05
C GLY A 156 18.73 16.29 2.22
N ILE A 157 17.51 16.17 2.74
CA ILE A 157 17.02 16.90 3.93
C ILE A 157 16.76 15.92 5.11
N CYS A 158 16.64 16.35 6.36
CA CYS A 158 16.59 17.72 6.88
C CYS A 158 17.72 17.98 7.88
N PHE A 159 18.52 19.02 7.66
CA PHE A 159 19.66 19.42 8.48
C PHE A 159 19.37 20.62 9.40
N CYS A 160 18.09 20.82 9.78
CA CYS A 160 17.75 21.79 10.82
C CYS A 160 18.34 21.37 12.18
N ASP A 161 18.56 22.32 13.09
CA ASP A 161 19.22 22.04 14.37
C ASP A 161 18.53 20.93 15.17
N ARG A 162 17.19 20.88 15.10
CA ARG A 162 16.39 19.84 15.77
C ARG A 162 16.66 18.43 15.22
N CYS A 163 16.85 18.31 13.90
CA CYS A 163 17.19 17.04 13.27
C CYS A 163 18.62 16.60 13.62
N ILE A 164 19.56 17.54 13.70
CA ILE A 164 20.95 17.24 14.09
C ILE A 164 21.04 16.83 15.55
N GLU A 165 20.33 17.53 16.44
CA GLU A 165 20.18 17.16 17.85
C GLU A 165 19.57 15.76 18.00
N GLY A 166 18.46 15.48 17.31
CA GLY A 166 17.82 14.16 17.36
C GLY A 166 18.70 13.05 16.81
N PHE A 167 19.44 13.30 15.72
CA PHE A 167 20.36 12.31 15.17
C PHE A 167 21.54 12.04 16.11
N ARG A 168 22.05 13.07 16.78
CA ARG A 168 23.07 12.93 17.83
C ARG A 168 22.59 12.01 18.95
N ALA A 169 21.36 12.19 19.41
CA ALA A 169 20.75 11.30 20.40
C ALA A 169 20.58 9.87 19.88
N HIS A 170 20.21 9.69 18.60
CA HIS A 170 20.17 8.38 17.95
C HIS A 170 21.54 7.71 17.95
N LEU A 171 22.60 8.42 17.54
CA LEU A 171 23.96 7.90 17.56
C LEU A 171 24.39 7.49 18.97
N ALA A 172 24.07 8.30 19.99
CA ALA A 172 24.40 7.99 21.38
C ALA A 172 23.69 6.72 21.91
N ALA A 173 22.51 6.40 21.37
CA ALA A 173 21.75 5.20 21.72
C ALA A 173 22.21 3.93 20.98
N LEU A 174 23.09 4.04 19.99
CA LEU A 174 23.65 2.87 19.30
C LEU A 174 24.56 2.06 20.22
N PRO A 175 24.58 0.71 20.07
CA PRO A 175 25.54 -0.13 20.77
C PRO A 175 26.98 0.35 20.55
N GLN A 176 27.84 0.28 21.57
CA GLN A 176 29.23 0.75 21.48
C GLN A 176 29.98 0.20 20.25
N ARG A 177 29.87 -1.11 20.01
CA ARG A 177 30.48 -1.77 18.84
C ARG A 177 30.05 -1.15 17.52
N GLU A 178 28.78 -0.74 17.42
CA GLU A 178 28.25 -0.13 16.21
C GLU A 178 28.76 1.31 16.05
N ARG A 179 28.85 2.08 17.14
CA ARG A 179 29.47 3.41 17.13
C ARG A 179 30.93 3.35 16.70
N GLU A 180 31.71 2.40 17.23
CA GLU A 180 33.10 2.17 16.84
C GLU A 180 33.22 1.82 15.35
N ARG A 181 32.36 0.92 14.85
CA ARG A 181 32.30 0.56 13.42
C ARG A 181 32.01 1.76 12.52
N LEU A 182 31.20 2.70 13.00
CA LEU A 182 30.81 3.92 12.29
C LEU A 182 31.82 5.07 12.48
N GLY A 183 32.90 4.88 13.25
CA GLY A 183 33.89 5.92 13.54
C GLY A 183 33.40 7.01 14.50
N ILE A 184 32.38 6.73 15.32
CA ILE A 184 31.78 7.69 16.26
C ILE A 184 32.38 7.51 17.65
N ALA A 185 33.43 8.26 17.95
CA ALA A 185 34.09 8.23 19.27
C ALA A 185 33.27 8.95 20.35
N ASP A 186 32.80 10.17 20.05
CA ASP A 186 31.89 10.93 20.92
C ASP A 186 30.62 11.30 20.16
N ALA A 187 29.52 10.61 20.50
CA ALA A 187 28.23 10.90 19.92
C ALA A 187 27.69 12.25 20.39
N ALA A 188 28.01 12.73 21.60
CA ALA A 188 27.41 13.93 22.19
C ALA A 188 27.89 15.25 21.55
N SER A 189 29.07 15.25 20.94
CA SER A 189 29.58 16.41 20.19
C SER A 189 29.47 16.27 18.68
N TYR A 190 28.99 15.12 18.18
CA TYR A 190 28.92 14.87 16.74
C TYR A 190 27.97 15.85 16.04
N ASP A 191 28.47 16.50 14.98
CA ASP A 191 27.72 17.39 14.09
C ASP A 191 27.69 16.82 12.67
N PHE A 192 26.62 16.06 12.40
CA PHE A 192 26.44 15.43 11.09
C PHE A 192 26.25 16.44 9.95
N ARG A 193 25.76 17.65 10.23
CA ARG A 193 25.65 18.70 9.20
C ARG A 193 27.04 19.17 8.78
N ALA A 194 27.94 19.39 9.74
CA ALA A 194 29.32 19.78 9.43
C ALA A 194 30.06 18.69 8.64
N GLU A 195 29.87 17.42 9.00
CA GLU A 195 30.44 16.28 8.26
C GLU A 195 29.87 16.14 6.85
N ALA A 196 28.56 16.32 6.70
CA ALA A 196 27.91 16.34 5.39
C ALA A 196 28.45 17.46 4.48
N ARG A 197 28.72 18.65 5.03
CA ARG A 197 29.37 19.74 4.26
C ARG A 197 30.77 19.35 3.80
N ARG A 198 31.62 18.86 4.71
CA ARG A 198 32.97 18.37 4.37
C ARG A 198 32.94 17.29 3.31
N TRP A 199 31.97 16.38 3.39
CA TRP A 199 31.79 15.32 2.41
C TRP A 199 31.52 15.86 1.00
N LEU A 200 30.66 16.87 0.88
CA LEU A 200 30.34 17.53 -0.39
C LEU A 200 31.53 18.34 -0.93
N GLU A 201 32.23 19.08 -0.06
CA GLU A 201 33.42 19.87 -0.44
C GLU A 201 34.55 18.98 -0.99
N ALA A 202 34.65 17.73 -0.52
CA ALA A 202 35.64 16.77 -0.98
C ALA A 202 35.35 16.14 -2.37
N GLY A 203 34.25 16.51 -3.04
CA GLY A 203 34.02 16.10 -4.43
C GLY A 203 32.74 16.68 -5.03
N ALA A 204 32.86 17.34 -6.18
CA ALA A 204 31.78 18.09 -6.84
C ALA A 204 30.54 17.23 -7.19
N ASP A 205 30.70 15.95 -7.49
CA ASP A 205 29.60 15.04 -7.86
C ASP A 205 29.00 14.27 -6.66
N ARG A 206 29.52 14.50 -5.45
CA ARG A 206 29.02 13.81 -4.26
C ARG A 206 27.65 14.33 -3.89
N LYS A 207 26.76 13.42 -3.50
CA LYS A 207 25.47 13.72 -2.88
C LYS A 207 25.56 13.44 -1.39
N VAL A 208 24.83 14.21 -0.59
CA VAL A 208 24.76 13.96 0.86
C VAL A 208 24.15 12.60 1.19
N THR A 209 23.25 12.12 0.32
CA THR A 209 22.63 10.78 0.42
C THR A 209 23.61 9.63 0.22
N GLN A 210 24.84 9.91 -0.23
CA GLN A 210 25.92 8.92 -0.38
C GLN A 210 26.87 8.91 0.82
N HIS A 211 26.68 9.78 1.81
CA HIS A 211 27.50 9.80 3.01
C HIS A 211 27.43 8.45 3.75
N PRO A 212 28.54 7.90 4.30
CA PRO A 212 28.52 6.60 4.99
C PRO A 212 27.53 6.48 6.16
N LEU A 213 27.26 7.58 6.86
CA LEU A 213 26.23 7.64 7.93
C LEU A 213 24.81 7.92 7.44
N TRP A 214 24.60 8.14 6.15
CA TRP A 214 23.26 8.41 5.61
C TRP A 214 22.25 7.30 5.95
N PRO A 215 22.58 5.99 5.90
CA PRO A 215 21.66 4.94 6.33
C PRO A 215 21.26 5.00 7.81
N GLU A 216 22.11 5.54 8.69
CA GLU A 216 21.74 5.79 10.10
C GLU A 216 20.82 7.01 10.21
N PHE A 217 21.11 8.07 9.47
CA PHE A 217 20.28 9.27 9.44
C PHE A 217 18.88 8.98 8.89
N GLU A 218 18.80 8.18 7.84
CA GLU A 218 17.55 7.67 7.27
C GLU A 218 16.78 6.83 8.29
N ALA A 219 17.44 5.91 8.99
CA ALA A 219 16.80 5.10 10.03
C ALA A 219 16.25 5.96 11.18
N TYR A 220 17.01 6.98 11.61
CA TYR A 220 16.57 7.97 12.60
C TYR A 220 15.32 8.71 12.14
N GLN A 221 15.36 9.35 10.97
CA GLN A 221 14.25 10.15 10.45
C GLN A 221 12.99 9.31 10.26
N THR A 222 13.16 8.10 9.73
CA THR A 222 12.05 7.19 9.45
C THR A 222 11.40 6.67 10.73
N ARG A 223 12.19 6.37 11.77
CA ARG A 223 11.66 6.01 13.10
C ARG A 223 10.97 7.19 13.78
N ALA A 224 11.48 8.41 13.59
CA ALA A 224 10.84 9.62 14.12
C ALA A 224 9.47 9.86 13.48
N ALA A 225 9.34 9.65 12.16
CA ALA A 225 8.06 9.70 11.45
C ALA A 225 7.09 8.63 11.98
N ALA A 226 7.53 7.38 12.10
CA ALA A 226 6.71 6.29 12.64
C ALA A 226 6.24 6.54 14.08
N ALA A 227 7.11 7.06 14.94
CA ALA A 227 6.74 7.45 16.29
C ALA A 227 5.68 8.57 16.29
N PHE A 228 5.82 9.56 15.41
CA PHE A 228 4.84 10.63 15.31
C PHE A 228 3.47 10.13 14.83
N MET A 229 3.45 9.20 13.86
CA MET A 229 2.21 8.57 13.42
C MET A 229 1.48 7.81 14.54
N MET A 230 2.22 7.12 15.42
CA MET A 230 1.65 6.53 16.63
C MET A 230 1.08 7.61 17.58
N GLU A 231 1.77 8.73 17.77
CA GLU A 231 1.25 9.85 18.56
C GLU A 231 -0.05 10.42 18.00
N LEU A 232 -0.16 10.57 16.66
CA LEU A 232 -1.36 11.07 16.00
C LEU A 232 -2.52 10.09 16.12
N ARG A 233 -2.26 8.78 15.99
CA ARG A 233 -3.25 7.73 16.26
C ARG A 233 -3.81 7.84 17.67
N ASP A 234 -2.93 7.92 18.66
CA ASP A 234 -3.35 8.01 20.06
C ASP A 234 -4.11 9.31 20.35
N LEU A 235 -3.68 10.42 19.74
CA LEU A 235 -4.37 11.71 19.84
C LEU A 235 -5.78 11.65 19.24
N ALA A 236 -5.93 11.04 18.07
CA ALA A 236 -7.24 10.86 17.43
C ALA A 236 -8.17 10.04 18.32
N ALA A 237 -7.67 8.93 18.87
CA ALA A 237 -8.44 8.08 19.77
C ALA A 237 -8.85 8.78 21.06
N ARG A 238 -7.93 9.52 21.70
CA ARG A 238 -8.23 10.33 22.90
C ARG A 238 -9.25 11.42 22.60
N THR A 239 -9.13 12.10 21.45
CA THR A 239 -10.05 13.16 21.05
C THR A 239 -11.46 12.63 20.80
N ALA A 240 -11.58 11.44 20.20
CA ALA A 240 -12.85 10.78 19.94
C ALA A 240 -13.45 10.09 21.18
N GLY A 241 -12.67 9.86 22.23
CA GLY A 241 -13.05 9.04 23.39
C GLY A 241 -13.20 7.54 23.05
N LYS A 242 -12.69 7.09 21.90
CA LYS A 242 -12.77 5.71 21.40
C LYS A 242 -11.66 5.44 20.38
N PRO A 243 -11.32 4.18 20.07
CA PRO A 243 -10.42 3.87 18.96
C PRO A 243 -10.93 4.48 17.64
N VAL A 244 -10.02 5.11 16.89
CA VAL A 244 -10.28 5.69 15.57
C VAL A 244 -9.40 4.97 14.55
N PRO A 245 -9.95 4.44 13.44
CA PRO A 245 -9.15 3.83 12.40
C PRO A 245 -8.28 4.88 11.71
N VAL A 246 -7.02 4.53 11.44
CA VAL A 246 -6.05 5.42 10.77
C VAL A 246 -5.67 4.86 9.40
N GLY A 247 -5.68 5.72 8.39
CA GLY A 247 -5.15 5.46 7.06
C GLY A 247 -4.10 6.51 6.65
N ALA A 248 -3.38 6.22 5.58
CA ALA A 248 -2.42 7.16 4.98
C ALA A 248 -2.21 6.85 3.49
N ASN A 249 -1.68 7.82 2.74
CA ASN A 249 -1.16 7.66 1.37
C ASN A 249 0.17 6.91 1.32
N ALA A 250 0.18 5.74 1.95
CA ALA A 250 1.30 4.81 2.01
C ALA A 250 1.40 3.93 0.75
N GLY A 251 2.12 4.41 -0.27
CA GLY A 251 2.33 3.69 -1.54
C GLY A 251 3.32 2.52 -1.40
N LEU A 252 2.84 1.29 -1.38
CA LEU A 252 3.65 0.12 -0.99
C LEU A 252 4.66 -0.38 -2.03
N LEU A 253 4.62 0.16 -3.26
CA LEU A 253 5.71 -0.03 -4.22
C LEU A 253 6.94 0.82 -3.86
N TRP A 254 6.80 1.78 -2.95
CA TRP A 254 7.90 2.52 -2.36
C TRP A 254 8.09 2.11 -0.90
N GLY A 255 9.08 1.25 -0.66
CA GLY A 255 9.24 0.53 0.60
C GLY A 255 9.24 1.38 1.87
N ARG A 256 9.72 2.63 1.83
CA ARG A 256 9.73 3.51 3.02
C ARG A 256 8.35 3.73 3.64
N HIS A 257 7.28 3.65 2.85
CA HIS A 257 5.91 3.77 3.35
C HIS A 257 5.49 2.62 4.28
N LEU A 258 6.28 1.55 4.40
CA LEU A 258 6.08 0.51 5.40
C LEU A 258 6.59 0.88 6.79
N ALA A 259 7.35 1.95 6.96
CA ALA A 259 8.01 2.26 8.23
C ALA A 259 7.05 2.40 9.42
N ASP A 260 5.84 2.89 9.17
CA ASP A 260 4.85 3.23 10.18
C ASP A 260 3.55 2.44 10.04
N TYR A 261 3.59 1.30 9.32
CA TYR A 261 2.44 0.42 9.10
C TYR A 261 1.72 0.00 10.39
N GLN A 262 2.42 0.01 11.54
CA GLN A 262 1.85 -0.32 12.85
C GLN A 262 0.85 0.74 13.33
N ALA A 263 1.02 2.00 12.93
CA ALA A 263 0.08 3.08 13.22
C ALA A 263 -1.17 3.01 12.32
N LEU A 264 -1.06 2.35 11.16
CA LEU A 264 -2.09 2.31 10.13
C LEU A 264 -3.00 1.09 10.30
N ASP A 265 -4.29 1.28 10.08
CA ASP A 265 -5.31 0.23 9.98
C ASP A 265 -5.67 -0.08 8.52
N MET A 266 -5.46 0.87 7.60
CA MET A 266 -5.56 0.68 6.16
C MET A 266 -4.52 1.53 5.42
N PHE A 267 -4.27 1.16 4.18
CA PHE A 267 -3.52 1.96 3.24
C PHE A 267 -4.48 2.54 2.18
N SER A 268 -4.34 3.81 1.84
CA SER A 268 -5.11 4.47 0.78
C SER A 268 -4.20 5.39 -0.02
N ALA A 269 -3.63 4.89 -1.11
CA ALA A 269 -2.45 5.51 -1.72
C ALA A 269 -2.41 5.37 -3.24
N GLU A 270 -1.64 6.24 -3.88
CA GLU A 270 -1.22 6.10 -5.26
C GLU A 270 -0.41 4.81 -5.46
N THR A 271 -0.61 4.17 -6.60
CA THR A 271 0.11 2.97 -7.04
C THR A 271 0.25 3.04 -8.55
N ASP A 272 1.47 2.85 -9.04
CA ASP A 272 1.73 2.93 -10.47
C ASP A 272 1.02 1.80 -11.22
N HIS A 273 0.25 2.19 -12.24
CA HIS A 273 -0.41 1.32 -13.19
C HIS A 273 0.22 1.40 -14.58
N HIS A 274 1.16 2.34 -14.79
CA HIS A 274 1.91 2.53 -16.04
C HIS A 274 0.98 2.74 -17.25
N ALA A 275 0.04 3.68 -17.13
CA ALA A 275 -0.97 3.99 -18.13
C ALA A 275 -0.36 4.29 -19.51
N SER A 276 0.83 4.90 -19.54
CA SER A 276 1.60 5.20 -20.77
C SER A 276 1.98 3.97 -21.58
N SER A 277 2.02 2.78 -20.96
CA SER A 277 2.23 1.51 -21.66
C SER A 277 1.01 1.03 -22.45
N ARG A 278 -0.15 1.68 -22.25
CA ARG A 278 -1.44 1.39 -22.90
C ARG A 278 -1.87 -0.08 -22.80
N LYS A 279 -1.54 -0.73 -21.69
CA LYS A 279 -1.95 -2.10 -21.35
C LYS A 279 -2.15 -2.24 -19.84
N PRO A 280 -2.96 -3.20 -19.36
CA PRO A 280 -3.05 -3.51 -17.94
C PRO A 280 -1.69 -3.91 -17.37
N SER A 281 -1.36 -3.40 -16.18
CA SER A 281 -0.14 -3.74 -15.44
C SER A 281 -0.44 -4.74 -14.32
N ASP A 282 0.52 -5.63 -14.02
CA ASP A 282 0.46 -6.53 -12.87
C ASP A 282 1.21 -5.97 -11.65
N ASP A 283 1.89 -4.82 -11.77
CA ASP A 283 2.69 -4.23 -10.68
C ASP A 283 1.89 -3.94 -9.41
N PRO A 284 0.62 -3.46 -9.47
CA PRO A 284 -0.23 -3.31 -8.29
C PRO A 284 -0.39 -4.60 -7.48
N MET A 285 -0.23 -5.79 -8.10
CA MET A 285 -0.32 -7.06 -7.40
C MET A 285 0.72 -7.16 -6.27
N LEU A 286 1.95 -6.67 -6.49
CA LEU A 286 2.97 -6.71 -5.45
C LEU A 286 2.57 -5.87 -4.25
N ALA A 287 2.06 -4.65 -4.47
CA ALA A 287 1.57 -3.78 -3.40
C ALA A 287 0.46 -4.46 -2.59
N TYR A 288 -0.48 -5.12 -3.27
CA TYR A 288 -1.55 -5.91 -2.64
C TYR A 288 -0.99 -7.04 -1.78
N ARG A 289 -0.02 -7.81 -2.28
CA ARG A 289 0.62 -8.88 -1.49
C ARG A 289 1.42 -8.36 -0.30
N ILE A 290 2.03 -7.18 -0.41
CA ILE A 290 2.72 -6.53 0.70
C ILE A 290 1.72 -6.09 1.77
N ALA A 291 0.58 -5.52 1.37
CA ALA A 291 -0.50 -5.15 2.29
C ALA A 291 -1.04 -6.38 3.05
N GLU A 292 -1.25 -7.50 2.35
CA GLU A 292 -1.62 -8.78 2.97
C GLU A 292 -0.55 -9.27 3.96
N ALA A 293 0.75 -9.13 3.64
CA ALA A 293 1.85 -9.57 4.49
C ALA A 293 1.93 -8.85 5.84
N VAL A 294 1.39 -7.63 5.91
CA VAL A 294 1.25 -6.85 7.16
C VAL A 294 -0.18 -6.86 7.72
N GLY A 295 -1.09 -7.62 7.11
CA GLY A 295 -2.47 -7.79 7.57
C GLY A 295 -3.29 -6.51 7.53
N ARG A 296 -3.19 -5.74 6.43
CA ARG A 296 -3.93 -4.49 6.22
C ARG A 296 -4.59 -4.47 4.84
N PRO A 297 -5.81 -3.90 4.72
CA PRO A 297 -6.42 -3.67 3.41
C PRO A 297 -5.72 -2.50 2.70
N TYR A 298 -5.82 -2.52 1.37
CA TYR A 298 -5.23 -1.51 0.48
C TYR A 298 -6.32 -0.99 -0.45
N ALA A 299 -6.49 0.33 -0.47
CA ALA A 299 -7.34 1.05 -1.42
C ALA A 299 -6.44 1.90 -2.33
N SER A 300 -6.09 1.38 -3.50
CA SER A 300 -5.21 2.05 -4.44
C SER A 300 -5.93 3.13 -5.23
N THR A 301 -5.22 4.16 -5.65
CA THR A 301 -5.54 4.96 -6.84
C THR A 301 -4.35 4.90 -7.79
N ALA A 302 -4.50 5.25 -9.06
CA ALA A 302 -3.34 5.38 -9.94
C ALA A 302 -2.50 6.62 -9.56
N SER A 303 -1.25 6.70 -10.01
CA SER A 303 -0.42 7.89 -9.76
C SER A 303 -0.96 9.12 -10.50
N GLY A 304 -0.53 10.31 -10.09
CA GLY A 304 -0.93 11.56 -10.75
C GLY A 304 -0.57 11.60 -12.24
N TRP A 305 0.56 10.99 -12.62
CA TRP A 305 0.97 10.85 -14.02
C TRP A 305 0.09 9.86 -14.79
N ASP A 306 -0.29 8.74 -14.17
CA ASP A 306 -1.19 7.78 -14.79
C ASP A 306 -2.56 8.42 -15.05
N TRP A 307 -3.13 9.15 -14.08
CA TRP A 307 -4.41 9.84 -14.27
C TRP A 307 -4.31 10.95 -15.31
N ALA A 308 -3.21 11.71 -15.36
CA ALA A 308 -2.97 12.69 -16.40
C ALA A 308 -2.96 12.04 -17.80
N TYR A 309 -2.32 10.88 -17.94
CA TYR A 309 -2.28 10.12 -19.18
C TYR A 309 -3.66 9.58 -19.57
N ILE A 310 -4.41 9.00 -18.62
CA ILE A 310 -5.79 8.55 -18.85
C ILE A 310 -6.68 9.70 -19.32
N LYS A 311 -6.56 10.87 -18.68
CA LYS A 311 -7.31 12.07 -19.05
C LYS A 311 -6.98 12.52 -20.48
N GLU A 312 -5.71 12.56 -20.83
CA GLU A 312 -5.24 13.05 -22.12
C GLU A 312 -5.62 12.12 -23.28
N HIS A 313 -5.60 10.80 -23.06
CA HIS A 313 -5.83 9.80 -24.09
C HIS A 313 -7.22 9.15 -24.04
N ASN A 314 -8.08 9.56 -23.11
CA ASN A 314 -9.45 9.06 -22.95
C ASN A 314 -9.54 7.53 -22.81
N LEU A 315 -8.66 6.94 -21.98
CA LEU A 315 -8.51 5.48 -21.84
C LEU A 315 -9.30 4.91 -20.65
N HIS A 316 -10.62 5.07 -20.66
CA HIS A 316 -11.48 4.62 -19.57
C HIS A 316 -11.60 3.09 -19.48
N GLY A 317 -11.52 2.37 -20.59
CA GLY A 317 -11.44 0.92 -20.63
C GLY A 317 -10.24 0.38 -19.88
N LEU A 318 -9.09 1.05 -19.99
CA LEU A 318 -7.91 0.67 -19.22
C LEU A 318 -8.15 0.78 -17.70
N VAL A 319 -8.84 1.84 -17.26
CA VAL A 319 -9.22 2.01 -15.86
C VAL A 319 -10.18 0.90 -15.39
N ARG A 320 -11.09 0.43 -16.26
CA ARG A 320 -11.97 -0.71 -15.94
C ARG A 320 -11.16 -1.99 -15.64
N CYS A 321 -10.06 -2.22 -16.35
CA CYS A 321 -9.12 -3.32 -16.05
C CYS A 321 -8.50 -3.18 -14.65
N TRP A 322 -8.10 -1.97 -14.26
CA TRP A 322 -7.53 -1.70 -12.93
C TRP A 322 -8.54 -1.95 -11.80
N ILE A 323 -9.82 -1.56 -12.01
CA ILE A 323 -10.91 -1.82 -11.06
C ILE A 323 -11.06 -3.32 -10.85
N ALA A 324 -11.19 -4.08 -11.95
CA ALA A 324 -11.40 -5.52 -11.91
C ALA A 324 -10.23 -6.26 -11.24
N LEU A 325 -8.98 -5.90 -11.58
CA LEU A 325 -7.77 -6.44 -10.96
C LEU A 325 -7.77 -6.25 -9.45
N SER A 326 -8.05 -5.03 -9.01
CA SER A 326 -7.96 -4.67 -7.59
C SER A 326 -8.93 -5.48 -6.74
N TYR A 327 -10.20 -5.60 -7.16
CA TYR A 327 -11.18 -6.41 -6.43
C TYR A 327 -10.94 -7.92 -6.54
N ALA A 328 -10.48 -8.41 -7.71
CA ALA A 328 -10.11 -9.82 -7.88
C ALA A 328 -8.93 -10.21 -6.97
N ALA A 329 -8.00 -9.29 -6.73
CA ALA A 329 -6.89 -9.47 -5.80
C ALA A 329 -7.30 -9.42 -4.32
N GLY A 330 -8.53 -9.01 -4.01
CA GLY A 330 -8.98 -8.79 -2.63
C GLY A 330 -8.71 -7.38 -2.08
N HIS A 331 -8.35 -6.43 -2.94
CA HIS A 331 -8.09 -5.03 -2.59
C HIS A 331 -9.15 -4.12 -3.23
N ARG A 332 -8.94 -2.81 -3.28
CA ARG A 332 -9.86 -1.88 -3.94
C ARG A 332 -9.07 -0.91 -4.79
N LEU A 333 -9.61 -0.55 -5.97
CA LEU A 333 -9.27 0.70 -6.61
C LEU A 333 -10.28 1.74 -6.10
N MET A 334 -9.80 2.93 -5.71
CA MET A 334 -10.65 4.02 -5.30
C MET A 334 -11.47 4.51 -6.51
N ALA A 335 -12.75 4.80 -6.29
CA ALA A 335 -13.68 5.23 -7.31
C ALA A 335 -13.13 6.44 -8.07
N PRO A 336 -12.88 6.34 -9.39
CA PRO A 336 -12.28 7.42 -10.17
C PRO A 336 -13.35 8.42 -10.60
N HIS A 337 -14.08 9.01 -9.64
CA HIS A 337 -15.02 10.10 -9.93
C HIS A 337 -14.29 11.43 -10.08
N ARG A 338 -13.24 11.64 -9.28
CA ARG A 338 -12.35 12.79 -9.31
C ARG A 338 -10.98 12.37 -8.79
N GLN A 339 -9.94 12.55 -9.58
CA GLN A 339 -8.58 12.11 -9.25
C GLN A 339 -7.55 13.21 -9.51
N TRP A 340 -6.55 13.28 -8.63
CA TRP A 340 -5.44 14.21 -8.75
C TRP A 340 -4.53 13.81 -9.92
N CYS A 341 -4.12 14.80 -10.69
CA CYS A 341 -3.22 14.64 -11.83
C CYS A 341 -2.05 15.60 -11.71
N TYR A 342 -0.90 15.18 -12.23
CA TYR A 342 0.28 16.02 -12.31
C TYR A 342 1.09 15.73 -13.57
N THR A 343 1.51 16.79 -14.25
CA THR A 343 2.63 16.76 -15.19
C THR A 343 3.47 18.01 -14.98
N GLU A 344 4.74 18.00 -15.42
CA GLU A 344 5.61 19.17 -15.28
C GLU A 344 5.07 20.38 -16.06
N GLU A 345 4.43 20.13 -17.21
CA GLU A 345 3.93 21.18 -18.10
C GLU A 345 2.62 21.81 -17.59
N LYS A 346 1.73 21.00 -17.00
CA LYS A 346 0.39 21.43 -16.58
C LYS A 346 0.30 21.73 -15.08
N GLY A 347 1.32 21.35 -14.30
CA GLY A 347 1.24 21.37 -12.85
C GLY A 347 0.09 20.49 -12.33
N THR A 348 -0.46 20.88 -11.18
CA THR A 348 -1.60 20.17 -10.59
C THR A 348 -2.89 20.41 -11.37
N HIS A 349 -3.58 19.32 -11.73
CA HIS A 349 -4.89 19.35 -12.38
C HIS A 349 -5.72 18.13 -11.99
N TRP A 350 -6.91 17.98 -12.57
CA TRP A 350 -7.89 16.97 -12.15
C TRP A 350 -8.43 16.14 -13.30
N TYR A 351 -8.63 14.85 -13.07
CA TYR A 351 -9.38 13.93 -13.91
C TYR A 351 -10.74 13.67 -13.29
N ASP A 352 -11.81 14.05 -13.98
CA ASP A 352 -13.19 13.72 -13.61
C ASP A 352 -13.63 12.53 -14.47
N GLY A 353 -13.81 11.37 -13.84
CA GLY A 353 -14.07 10.12 -14.56
C GLY A 353 -15.57 9.88 -14.82
N PRO A 354 -15.94 9.30 -15.98
CA PRO A 354 -17.33 9.05 -16.33
C PRO A 354 -18.00 8.02 -15.41
N THR A 355 -19.01 8.47 -14.67
CA THR A 355 -19.74 7.65 -13.70
C THR A 355 -20.37 6.41 -14.35
N GLU A 356 -20.98 6.58 -15.52
CA GLU A 356 -21.66 5.53 -16.27
C GLU A 356 -20.73 4.41 -16.76
N ARG A 357 -19.42 4.69 -16.89
CA ARG A 357 -18.41 3.70 -17.29
C ARG A 357 -17.90 2.88 -16.11
N PHE A 358 -17.88 3.47 -14.92
CA PHE A 358 -17.22 2.88 -13.74
C PHE A 358 -18.19 2.37 -12.69
N ALA A 359 -19.23 3.14 -12.36
CA ALA A 359 -20.18 2.79 -11.31
C ALA A 359 -20.80 1.40 -11.46
N PRO A 360 -21.13 0.89 -12.68
CA PRO A 360 -21.65 -0.48 -12.83
C PRO A 360 -20.72 -1.58 -12.28
N LEU A 361 -19.39 -1.40 -12.36
CA LEU A 361 -18.43 -2.37 -11.81
C LEU A 361 -18.41 -2.34 -10.28
N TYR A 362 -18.49 -1.15 -9.68
CA TYR A 362 -18.58 -1.00 -8.23
C TYR A 362 -19.92 -1.52 -7.69
N ARG A 363 -21.03 -1.27 -8.40
CA ARG A 363 -22.35 -1.85 -8.10
C ARG A 363 -22.34 -3.36 -8.17
N PHE A 364 -21.74 -3.93 -9.22
CA PHE A 364 -21.54 -5.38 -9.32
C PHE A 364 -20.85 -5.95 -8.09
N VAL A 365 -19.79 -5.29 -7.59
CA VAL A 365 -19.11 -5.71 -6.35
C VAL A 365 -20.05 -5.62 -5.14
N ARG A 366 -20.76 -4.49 -4.97
CA ARG A 366 -21.69 -4.28 -3.83
C ARG A 366 -22.83 -5.30 -3.81
N GLU A 367 -23.44 -5.55 -4.96
CA GLU A 367 -24.57 -6.48 -5.13
C GLU A 367 -24.15 -7.94 -4.93
N ASN A 368 -22.87 -8.24 -5.19
CA ASN A 368 -22.30 -9.57 -5.02
C ASN A 368 -21.32 -9.64 -3.83
N ALA A 369 -21.49 -8.79 -2.81
CA ALA A 369 -20.56 -8.67 -1.67
C ALA A 369 -20.19 -10.02 -1.02
N ALA A 370 -21.12 -10.97 -0.99
CA ALA A 370 -20.92 -12.31 -0.45
C ALA A 370 -19.88 -13.15 -1.21
N LEU A 371 -19.47 -12.76 -2.42
CA LEU A 371 -18.40 -13.35 -3.24
C LEU A 371 -17.03 -12.70 -3.01
N PHE A 372 -16.98 -11.57 -2.29
CA PHE A 372 -15.75 -10.84 -2.01
C PHE A 372 -15.37 -10.94 -0.54
N ASP A 373 -16.36 -10.77 0.34
CA ASP A 373 -16.15 -10.65 1.78
C ASP A 373 -15.81 -12.00 2.43
N GLY A 374 -14.79 -11.97 3.28
CA GLY A 374 -14.28 -13.14 4.01
C GLY A 374 -13.47 -14.13 3.17
N TYR A 375 -13.25 -13.87 1.88
CA TYR A 375 -12.36 -14.67 1.04
C TYR A 375 -10.91 -14.19 1.16
N GLU A 376 -9.98 -15.12 1.35
CA GLU A 376 -8.55 -14.84 1.36
C GLU A 376 -7.85 -15.43 0.14
N THR A 377 -6.73 -14.81 -0.25
CA THR A 377 -5.85 -15.31 -1.32
C THR A 377 -5.36 -16.72 -1.01
N LEU A 378 -5.60 -17.65 -1.92
CA LEU A 378 -5.01 -18.99 -1.88
C LEU A 378 -3.75 -18.99 -2.74
N ALA A 379 -2.58 -19.14 -2.12
CA ALA A 379 -1.29 -19.06 -2.81
C ALA A 379 -0.81 -20.42 -3.31
N ASP A 380 -0.31 -20.44 -4.55
CA ASP A 380 0.51 -21.50 -5.12
C ASP A 380 1.92 -21.51 -4.52
N VAL A 381 2.46 -20.32 -4.26
CA VAL A 381 3.83 -20.13 -3.77
C VAL A 381 3.92 -18.95 -2.81
N ARG A 382 4.86 -19.00 -1.86
CA ARG A 382 5.19 -17.89 -0.97
C ARG A 382 6.56 -17.33 -1.35
N ILE A 383 6.73 -16.02 -1.31
CA ILE A 383 8.03 -15.38 -1.57
C ILE A 383 8.52 -14.75 -0.27
N VAL A 384 9.71 -15.15 0.20
CA VAL A 384 10.35 -14.44 1.31
C VAL A 384 10.95 -13.16 0.77
N MET A 385 10.49 -12.01 1.30
CA MET A 385 10.93 -10.70 0.87
C MET A 385 11.65 -9.98 2.02
N PRO A 386 12.99 -9.97 2.03
CA PRO A 386 13.74 -9.08 2.92
C PRO A 386 13.47 -7.62 2.54
N TYR A 387 13.04 -6.82 3.51
CA TYR A 387 12.75 -5.40 3.31
C TYR A 387 13.98 -4.64 2.78
N ARG A 388 15.18 -4.95 3.29
CA ARG A 388 16.43 -4.31 2.80
C ARG A 388 16.74 -4.65 1.34
N ALA A 389 16.44 -5.87 0.90
CA ALA A 389 16.62 -6.27 -0.50
C ALA A 389 15.59 -5.59 -1.40
N PHE A 390 14.36 -5.42 -0.92
CA PHE A 390 13.34 -4.64 -1.59
C PHE A 390 13.74 -3.18 -1.75
N MET A 391 14.21 -2.54 -0.67
CA MET A 391 14.70 -1.15 -0.70
C MET A 391 15.87 -0.95 -1.66
N ARG A 392 16.76 -1.95 -1.79
CA ARG A 392 17.91 -1.89 -2.71
C ARG A 392 17.51 -1.95 -4.17
N ASN A 393 16.50 -2.75 -4.52
CA ASN A 393 16.03 -2.89 -5.91
C ASN A 393 14.53 -3.24 -5.99
N PRO A 394 13.62 -2.25 -5.84
CA PRO A 394 12.18 -2.50 -5.92
C PRO A 394 11.76 -3.12 -7.27
N GLY A 395 12.44 -2.74 -8.36
CA GLY A 395 12.17 -3.22 -9.72
C GLY A 395 12.31 -4.74 -9.88
N GLU A 396 13.29 -5.35 -9.21
CA GLU A 396 13.46 -6.81 -9.22
C GLU A 396 12.27 -7.53 -8.58
N TRP A 397 11.69 -6.97 -7.52
CA TRP A 397 10.54 -7.56 -6.85
C TRP A 397 9.25 -7.38 -7.64
N MET A 398 9.08 -6.22 -8.29
CA MET A 398 7.98 -5.99 -9.23
C MET A 398 8.05 -6.99 -10.38
N GLU A 399 9.24 -7.23 -10.93
CA GLU A 399 9.45 -8.24 -11.98
C GLU A 399 9.11 -9.67 -11.51
N LYS A 400 9.53 -10.05 -10.31
CA LYS A 400 9.15 -11.35 -9.70
C LYS A 400 7.63 -11.49 -9.59
N GLY A 401 6.94 -10.43 -9.14
CA GLY A 401 5.48 -10.38 -9.05
C GLY A 401 4.79 -10.49 -10.41
N ARG A 402 5.31 -9.79 -11.43
CA ARG A 402 4.81 -9.87 -12.81
C ARG A 402 4.93 -11.26 -13.40
N LYS A 403 6.09 -11.90 -13.27
CA LYS A 403 6.34 -13.26 -13.79
C LYS A 403 5.35 -14.27 -13.21
N LEU A 404 5.13 -14.24 -11.90
CA LEU A 404 4.18 -15.13 -11.23
C LEU A 404 2.73 -14.85 -11.67
N SER A 405 2.32 -13.59 -11.73
CA SER A 405 0.98 -13.19 -12.20
C SER A 405 0.76 -13.62 -13.66
N ALA A 406 1.74 -13.44 -14.53
CA ALA A 406 1.68 -13.85 -15.94
C ALA A 406 1.57 -15.37 -16.10
N ALA A 407 2.21 -16.14 -15.22
CA ALA A 407 2.10 -17.60 -15.16
C ALA A 407 0.82 -18.09 -14.44
N ASN A 408 -0.06 -17.20 -14.00
CA ASN A 408 -1.23 -17.51 -13.17
C ASN A 408 -0.89 -18.28 -11.88
N LEU A 409 0.32 -18.10 -11.35
CA LEU A 409 0.69 -18.60 -10.03
C LEU A 409 0.33 -17.55 -8.98
N SER A 410 -0.70 -17.84 -8.20
CA SER A 410 -1.08 -17.01 -7.06
C SER A 410 0.02 -17.04 -6.01
N TYR A 411 0.38 -15.89 -5.44
CA TYR A 411 1.46 -15.82 -4.47
C TYR A 411 1.12 -14.97 -3.26
N ARG A 412 1.79 -15.26 -2.15
CA ARG A 412 1.82 -14.42 -0.93
C ARG A 412 3.24 -13.95 -0.67
N VAL A 413 3.39 -12.74 -0.13
CA VAL A 413 4.67 -12.21 0.34
C VAL A 413 4.83 -12.54 1.83
N LEU A 414 5.99 -13.06 2.20
CA LEU A 414 6.44 -13.18 3.58
C LEU A 414 7.46 -12.07 3.82
N LEU A 415 6.97 -10.93 4.31
CA LEU A 415 7.81 -9.76 4.58
C LEU A 415 8.71 -10.04 5.79
N ALA A 416 10.02 -10.04 5.56
CA ALA A 416 11.03 -10.02 6.60
C ALA A 416 11.55 -8.58 6.71
N GLY A 417 11.08 -7.89 7.74
CA GLY A 417 11.46 -6.52 8.04
C GLY A 417 12.88 -6.39 8.59
N ASP A 418 13.19 -5.20 9.07
CA ASP A 418 14.48 -4.85 9.66
C ASP A 418 14.29 -3.83 10.79
N ARG A 419 15.32 -3.02 11.07
CA ARG A 419 15.27 -1.95 12.08
C ARG A 419 14.31 -0.80 11.75
N ILE A 420 13.95 -0.61 10.48
CA ILE A 420 13.02 0.42 10.01
C ILE A 420 11.61 -0.14 9.99
N VAL A 421 11.43 -1.35 9.45
CA VAL A 421 10.13 -2.04 9.41
C VAL A 421 10.14 -3.19 10.42
N PRO A 422 9.56 -3.04 11.62
CA PRO A 422 9.65 -4.04 12.68
C PRO A 422 8.70 -5.24 12.46
N LYS A 423 8.70 -5.85 11.27
CA LYS A 423 7.98 -7.09 10.95
C LYS A 423 8.95 -8.27 10.98
N ARG A 424 8.70 -9.26 11.83
CA ARG A 424 9.46 -10.51 11.86
C ARG A 424 8.76 -11.60 11.07
N LEU A 425 9.56 -12.52 10.53
CA LEU A 425 9.05 -13.81 10.10
C LEU A 425 8.62 -14.60 11.33
N SER A 426 7.51 -15.31 11.22
CA SER A 426 7.04 -16.23 12.24
C SER A 426 7.20 -17.67 11.76
N PRO A 427 7.49 -18.62 12.66
CA PRO A 427 7.45 -20.04 12.31
C PRO A 427 6.08 -20.47 11.76
N ALA A 428 5.00 -19.76 12.13
CA ALA A 428 3.65 -20.02 11.65
C ALA A 428 3.47 -19.76 10.15
N GLU A 429 4.05 -18.68 9.64
CA GLU A 429 4.03 -18.32 8.21
C GLU A 429 4.80 -19.34 7.35
N LEU A 430 5.72 -20.09 7.96
CA LEU A 430 6.46 -21.17 7.31
C LEU A 430 5.78 -22.53 7.44
N ARG A 431 4.70 -22.68 8.23
CA ARG A 431 3.99 -23.97 8.33
C ARG A 431 3.17 -24.27 7.07
N GLY A 432 2.93 -25.56 6.85
CA GLY A 432 2.13 -26.09 5.75
C GLY A 432 2.97 -26.58 4.58
N SER A 433 2.31 -26.96 3.49
CA SER A 433 2.94 -27.56 2.30
C SER A 433 3.11 -26.58 1.14
N THR A 434 2.73 -25.31 1.30
CA THR A 434 2.91 -24.30 0.23
C THR A 434 4.41 -24.06 0.02
N PRO A 435 4.93 -24.25 -1.20
CA PRO A 435 6.33 -24.00 -1.52
C PRO A 435 6.77 -22.55 -1.28
N ILE A 436 8.07 -22.35 -1.07
CA ILE A 436 8.68 -21.05 -0.80
C ILE A 436 9.78 -20.73 -1.83
N VAL A 437 9.73 -19.55 -2.43
CA VAL A 437 10.88 -18.93 -3.10
C VAL A 437 11.73 -18.25 -2.03
N THR A 438 12.97 -18.70 -1.88
CA THR A 438 13.87 -18.23 -0.82
C THR A 438 14.54 -16.91 -1.19
N CYS A 439 15.39 -16.39 -0.29
CA CYS A 439 16.19 -15.20 -0.50
C CYS A 439 17.63 -15.43 -0.01
N ASN A 440 18.53 -14.49 -0.32
CA ASN A 440 19.83 -14.46 0.34
C ASN A 440 19.64 -14.26 1.86
N LEU A 441 20.25 -15.12 2.67
CA LEU A 441 20.15 -15.06 4.14
C LEU A 441 20.86 -13.83 4.72
N ASP A 442 21.87 -13.30 4.03
CA ASP A 442 22.57 -12.08 4.44
C ASP A 442 21.69 -10.84 4.32
N ASP A 443 20.61 -10.92 3.52
CA ASP A 443 19.62 -9.87 3.44
C ASP A 443 18.62 -9.90 4.61
N LEU A 444 18.65 -10.91 5.47
CA LEU A 444 17.76 -11.03 6.62
C LEU A 444 18.43 -10.53 7.90
N ASP A 445 17.62 -10.17 8.88
CA ASP A 445 18.12 -10.07 10.25
C ASP A 445 18.45 -11.47 10.80
N PRO A 446 19.43 -11.60 11.71
CA PRO A 446 19.89 -12.91 12.19
C PRO A 446 18.78 -13.79 12.80
N ALA A 447 17.76 -13.18 13.40
CA ALA A 447 16.61 -13.90 13.94
C ALA A 447 15.76 -14.52 12.81
N ASP A 448 15.43 -13.75 11.78
CA ASP A 448 14.64 -14.20 10.64
C ASP A 448 15.41 -15.21 9.78
N ALA A 449 16.73 -15.03 9.62
CA ALA A 449 17.61 -16.00 8.96
C ALA A 449 17.60 -17.37 9.66
N ARG A 450 17.60 -17.39 11.00
CA ARG A 450 17.48 -18.63 11.79
C ARG A 450 16.10 -19.27 11.63
N ILE A 451 15.03 -18.48 11.64
CA ILE A 451 13.66 -18.99 11.44
C ILE A 451 13.53 -19.63 10.05
N LEU A 452 13.99 -18.94 8.99
CA LEU A 452 13.94 -19.45 7.63
C LEU A 452 14.81 -20.70 7.48
N SER A 453 16.07 -20.65 7.93
CA SER A 453 16.99 -21.80 7.86
C SER A 453 16.47 -23.00 8.63
N GLY A 454 15.88 -22.78 9.82
CA GLY A 454 15.24 -23.84 10.60
C GLY A 454 14.06 -24.45 9.87
N GLY A 455 13.19 -23.63 9.27
CA GLY A 455 12.07 -24.09 8.44
C GLY A 455 12.53 -24.96 7.27
N ILE A 456 13.52 -24.49 6.51
CA ILE A 456 14.11 -25.19 5.36
C ILE A 456 14.74 -26.52 5.79
N ARG A 457 15.56 -26.53 6.86
CA ARG A 457 16.30 -27.72 7.32
C ARG A 457 15.40 -28.88 7.77
N THR A 458 14.17 -28.61 8.21
CA THR A 458 13.24 -29.69 8.57
C THR A 458 12.75 -30.49 7.35
N GLY A 459 13.04 -30.05 6.12
CA GLY A 459 12.70 -30.75 4.88
C GLY A 459 11.19 -30.81 4.59
N ARG A 460 10.38 -30.09 5.36
CA ARG A 460 8.91 -30.15 5.31
C ARG A 460 8.28 -29.22 4.28
N ILE A 461 9.06 -28.33 3.68
CA ILE A 461 8.58 -27.27 2.78
C ILE A 461 9.41 -27.31 1.50
N PRO A 462 8.80 -27.51 0.32
CA PRO A 462 9.51 -27.38 -0.95
C PRO A 462 10.04 -25.95 -1.13
N THR A 463 11.30 -25.82 -1.55
CA THR A 463 11.94 -24.51 -1.75
C THR A 463 12.41 -24.35 -3.19
N PHE A 464 12.31 -23.13 -3.70
CA PHE A 464 12.86 -22.71 -4.99
C PHE A 464 13.89 -21.61 -4.77
N ALA A 465 14.97 -21.60 -5.57
CA ALA A 465 15.97 -20.55 -5.49
C ALA A 465 15.44 -19.22 -6.02
N ASP A 466 14.57 -19.27 -7.03
CA ASP A 466 13.99 -18.12 -7.70
C ASP A 466 12.56 -18.42 -8.21
N VAL A 467 11.93 -17.39 -8.79
CA VAL A 467 10.57 -17.51 -9.33
C VAL A 467 10.49 -18.31 -10.62
N ASP A 468 11.55 -18.38 -11.42
CA ASP A 468 11.54 -19.08 -12.70
C ASP A 468 11.53 -20.60 -12.46
N GLN A 469 12.27 -21.08 -11.45
CA GLN A 469 12.20 -22.46 -10.96
C GLN A 469 10.80 -22.81 -10.43
N ALA A 470 10.18 -21.89 -9.68
CA ALA A 470 8.82 -22.10 -9.19
C ALA A 470 7.81 -22.20 -10.35
N ILE A 471 7.93 -21.33 -11.36
CA ILE A 471 7.07 -21.34 -12.56
C ILE A 471 7.23 -22.65 -13.33
N ALA A 472 8.45 -23.16 -13.48
CA ALA A 472 8.70 -24.40 -14.19
C ALA A 472 8.17 -25.65 -13.45
N ALA A 473 8.17 -25.63 -12.12
CA ALA A 473 7.85 -26.80 -11.31
C ALA A 473 6.38 -26.87 -10.85
N LEU A 474 5.72 -25.72 -10.69
CA LEU A 474 4.39 -25.65 -10.09
C LEU A 474 3.28 -25.64 -11.14
N ARG A 475 2.16 -26.27 -10.76
CA ARG A 475 0.89 -26.14 -11.49
C ARG A 475 -0.01 -25.17 -10.71
N PRO A 476 -0.62 -24.17 -11.38
CA PRO A 476 -1.60 -23.29 -10.77
C PRO A 476 -2.77 -24.05 -10.15
N ILE A 477 -3.31 -23.56 -9.04
CA ILE A 477 -4.58 -24.06 -8.46
C ILE A 477 -5.72 -23.95 -9.47
N ALA A 478 -5.71 -22.88 -10.27
CA ALA A 478 -6.65 -22.68 -11.35
C ALA A 478 -5.89 -22.16 -12.57
N SER A 479 -6.10 -22.81 -13.71
CA SER A 479 -5.51 -22.42 -14.99
C SER A 479 -6.60 -22.27 -16.03
N VAL A 480 -6.29 -21.55 -17.10
CA VAL A 480 -7.23 -21.28 -18.18
C VAL A 480 -6.57 -21.48 -19.53
N GLU A 481 -7.29 -22.15 -20.42
CA GLU A 481 -6.98 -22.26 -21.84
C GLU A 481 -7.92 -21.30 -22.60
N SER A 482 -7.34 -20.39 -23.37
CA SER A 482 -8.05 -19.35 -24.11
C SER A 482 -7.20 -18.77 -25.24
N ASP A 483 -7.85 -18.18 -26.25
CA ASP A 483 -7.19 -17.52 -27.40
C ASP A 483 -6.53 -16.18 -27.06
N GLY A 484 -6.62 -15.74 -25.81
CA GLY A 484 -6.04 -14.49 -25.34
C GLY A 484 -5.61 -14.57 -23.88
N PRO A 485 -4.85 -13.59 -23.39
CA PRO A 485 -4.33 -13.59 -22.03
C PRO A 485 -5.45 -13.41 -21.01
N VAL A 486 -5.45 -14.26 -19.98
CA VAL A 486 -6.37 -14.20 -18.84
C VAL A 486 -5.56 -14.29 -17.55
N ARG A 487 -5.85 -13.41 -16.58
CA ARG A 487 -5.38 -13.58 -15.20
C ARG A 487 -6.39 -14.37 -14.40
N VAL A 488 -5.89 -15.32 -13.62
CA VAL A 488 -6.70 -16.21 -12.76
C VAL A 488 -6.30 -16.00 -11.31
N LEU A 489 -7.26 -15.59 -10.47
CA LEU A 489 -7.02 -15.32 -9.06
C LEU A 489 -7.99 -16.14 -8.20
N ALA A 490 -7.45 -17.16 -7.53
CA ALA A 490 -8.22 -18.00 -6.63
C ALA A 490 -8.20 -17.45 -5.20
N ARG A 491 -9.38 -17.33 -4.61
CA ARG A 491 -9.56 -16.96 -3.20
C ARG A 491 -10.50 -17.95 -2.53
N THR A 492 -10.26 -18.22 -1.25
CA THR A 492 -11.01 -19.23 -0.50
C THR A 492 -11.51 -18.70 0.82
N ARG A 493 -12.61 -19.29 1.27
CA ARG A 493 -13.06 -19.25 2.66
C ARG A 493 -13.53 -20.65 3.04
N LYS A 494 -13.85 -20.89 4.31
CA LYS A 494 -14.31 -22.22 4.74
C LYS A 494 -15.51 -22.68 3.91
N GLY A 495 -15.37 -23.83 3.23
CA GLY A 495 -16.42 -24.46 2.43
C GLY A 495 -16.74 -23.80 1.09
N SER A 496 -15.96 -22.80 0.64
CA SER A 496 -16.22 -22.13 -0.63
C SER A 496 -14.97 -21.47 -1.22
N ALA A 497 -14.92 -21.43 -2.55
CA ALA A 497 -13.90 -20.72 -3.32
C ALA A 497 -14.54 -19.79 -4.35
N VAL A 498 -13.84 -18.71 -4.66
CA VAL A 498 -14.07 -17.90 -5.84
C VAL A 498 -12.82 -17.90 -6.70
N VAL A 499 -13.00 -18.11 -8.00
CA VAL A 499 -11.92 -17.98 -8.98
C VAL A 499 -12.29 -16.83 -9.90
N HIS A 500 -11.56 -15.72 -9.75
CA HIS A 500 -11.72 -14.56 -10.62
C HIS A 500 -10.96 -14.80 -11.93
N LEU A 501 -11.61 -14.48 -13.04
CA LEU A 501 -11.07 -14.54 -14.40
C LEU A 501 -11.09 -13.13 -14.95
N LEU A 502 -9.91 -12.57 -15.27
CA LEU A 502 -9.76 -11.24 -15.82
C LEU A 502 -9.26 -11.34 -17.25
N ASN A 503 -10.02 -10.81 -18.20
CA ASN A 503 -9.57 -10.73 -19.58
C ASN A 503 -8.53 -9.62 -19.71
N TYR A 504 -7.32 -10.00 -20.10
CA TYR A 504 -6.19 -9.09 -20.27
C TYR A 504 -5.94 -8.77 -21.75
N ALA A 505 -6.82 -9.21 -22.67
CA ALA A 505 -6.75 -8.92 -24.10
C ALA A 505 -7.25 -7.48 -24.41
N TYR A 506 -6.68 -6.49 -23.74
CA TYR A 506 -6.99 -5.09 -23.90
C TYR A 506 -6.45 -4.55 -25.23
N ASP A 507 -7.31 -3.87 -25.99
CA ASP A 507 -7.00 -3.21 -27.26
C ASP A 507 -7.02 -1.69 -27.06
N ALA A 508 -5.84 -1.08 -27.06
CA ALA A 508 -5.67 0.36 -26.81
C ALA A 508 -6.30 1.26 -27.89
N ALA A 509 -6.57 0.74 -29.09
CA ALA A 509 -7.23 1.50 -30.15
C ALA A 509 -8.76 1.56 -29.92
N LYS A 510 -9.31 0.53 -29.27
CA LYS A 510 -10.74 0.47 -28.91
C LYS A 510 -11.04 0.93 -27.50
N ASP A 511 -10.00 1.04 -26.66
CA ASP A 511 -10.13 1.29 -25.22
C ASP A 511 -11.12 0.31 -24.56
N ASP A 512 -10.98 -0.97 -24.90
CA ASP A 512 -11.74 -2.06 -24.28
C ASP A 512 -11.01 -3.39 -24.45
N VAL A 513 -11.48 -4.43 -23.77
CA VAL A 513 -11.00 -5.80 -23.96
C VAL A 513 -11.79 -6.50 -25.06
N ALA A 514 -11.10 -7.27 -25.91
CA ALA A 514 -11.77 -8.12 -26.87
C ALA A 514 -12.40 -9.34 -26.14
N PRO A 515 -13.70 -9.62 -26.29
CA PRO A 515 -14.32 -10.76 -25.62
C PRO A 515 -13.68 -12.09 -26.05
N LEU A 516 -13.29 -12.90 -25.08
CA LEU A 516 -12.76 -14.25 -25.31
C LEU A 516 -13.90 -15.26 -25.26
N LYS A 517 -13.85 -16.31 -26.08
CA LYS A 517 -14.92 -17.32 -26.20
C LYS A 517 -14.40 -18.72 -25.93
N GLY A 518 -15.28 -19.60 -25.47
CA GLY A 518 -15.00 -21.03 -25.34
C GLY A 518 -13.88 -21.40 -24.37
N LEU A 519 -13.64 -20.60 -23.33
CA LEU A 519 -12.53 -20.82 -22.42
C LEU A 519 -12.72 -22.12 -21.62
N THR A 520 -11.61 -22.79 -21.36
CA THR A 520 -11.56 -23.98 -20.49
C THR A 520 -10.83 -23.61 -19.21
N VAL A 521 -11.51 -23.65 -18.06
CA VAL A 521 -10.89 -23.42 -16.76
C VAL A 521 -10.66 -24.76 -16.08
N THR A 522 -9.43 -25.08 -15.72
CA THR A 522 -9.06 -26.27 -14.95
C THR A 522 -8.84 -25.88 -13.49
N LEU A 523 -9.40 -26.65 -12.57
CA LEU A 523 -9.43 -26.40 -11.13
C LEU A 523 -8.85 -27.59 -10.37
N ASP A 524 -7.89 -27.33 -9.50
CA ASP A 524 -7.47 -28.27 -8.47
C ASP A 524 -8.45 -28.18 -7.29
N LEU A 525 -9.56 -28.91 -7.39
CA LEU A 525 -10.60 -28.94 -6.37
C LEU A 525 -10.06 -29.37 -5.00
N LYS A 526 -9.01 -30.20 -4.97
CA LYS A 526 -8.41 -30.66 -3.72
C LYS A 526 -7.68 -29.54 -3.00
N ARG A 527 -6.87 -28.76 -3.72
CA ARG A 527 -6.19 -27.58 -3.16
C ARG A 527 -7.17 -26.46 -2.81
N LEU A 528 -8.32 -26.39 -3.48
CA LEU A 528 -9.43 -25.52 -3.12
C LEU A 528 -10.22 -26.01 -1.89
N GLY A 529 -10.04 -27.26 -1.45
CA GLY A 529 -10.78 -27.88 -0.35
C GLY A 529 -12.24 -28.22 -0.72
N LEU A 530 -12.49 -28.56 -1.99
CA LEU A 530 -13.82 -28.69 -2.60
C LEU A 530 -13.93 -29.95 -3.48
N ASP A 531 -13.29 -31.06 -3.07
CA ASP A 531 -13.16 -32.33 -3.82
C ASP A 531 -14.50 -32.88 -4.34
N CYS A 532 -15.59 -32.63 -3.62
CA CYS A 532 -16.93 -33.10 -3.95
C CYS A 532 -17.72 -32.17 -4.88
N ALA A 533 -17.21 -30.96 -5.19
CA ALA A 533 -17.94 -30.00 -6.00
C ALA A 533 -18.15 -30.51 -7.43
N LYS A 534 -19.41 -30.52 -7.88
CA LYS A 534 -19.82 -30.98 -9.22
C LYS A 534 -20.33 -29.86 -10.13
N GLN A 535 -20.47 -28.66 -9.58
CA GLN A 535 -20.96 -27.49 -10.30
C GLN A 535 -20.37 -26.23 -9.69
N CYS A 536 -20.34 -25.17 -10.48
CA CYS A 536 -20.08 -23.81 -10.03
C CYS A 536 -21.13 -22.87 -10.61
N VAL A 537 -21.18 -21.66 -10.07
CA VAL A 537 -21.95 -20.56 -10.67
C VAL A 537 -20.96 -19.57 -11.27
N LEU A 538 -21.12 -19.26 -12.55
CA LEU A 538 -20.41 -18.19 -13.24
C LEU A 538 -21.21 -16.89 -13.07
N ILE A 539 -20.58 -15.89 -12.46
CA ILE A 539 -21.14 -14.55 -12.25
C ILE A 539 -20.28 -13.54 -13.04
N ARG A 540 -20.93 -12.64 -13.78
CA ARG A 540 -20.26 -11.62 -14.62
C ARG A 540 -21.00 -10.29 -14.52
N PRO A 541 -20.31 -9.13 -14.58
CA PRO A 541 -20.97 -7.82 -14.59
C PRO A 541 -21.95 -7.71 -15.77
N GLY A 542 -23.20 -7.34 -15.50
CA GLY A 542 -24.22 -7.15 -16.55
C GLY A 542 -24.87 -8.42 -17.09
N HIS A 543 -24.54 -9.60 -16.56
CA HIS A 543 -25.14 -10.88 -16.98
C HIS A 543 -25.83 -11.59 -15.82
N ALA A 544 -26.87 -12.36 -16.13
CA ALA A 544 -27.48 -13.27 -15.15
C ALA A 544 -26.48 -14.37 -14.73
N PRO A 545 -26.49 -14.82 -13.45
CA PRO A 545 -25.70 -15.95 -13.01
C PRO A 545 -25.98 -17.20 -13.84
N HIS A 546 -24.92 -17.92 -14.22
CA HIS A 546 -25.01 -19.12 -15.03
C HIS A 546 -24.43 -20.32 -14.28
N THR A 547 -25.23 -21.37 -14.06
CA THR A 547 -24.73 -22.60 -13.45
C THR A 547 -24.01 -23.44 -14.49
N ALA A 548 -22.77 -23.81 -14.21
CA ALA A 548 -21.94 -24.64 -15.09
C ALA A 548 -21.49 -25.92 -14.37
N PRO A 549 -21.48 -27.09 -15.04
CA PRO A 549 -20.97 -28.31 -14.46
C PRO A 549 -19.44 -28.27 -14.32
N ILE A 550 -18.91 -28.91 -13.28
CA ILE A 550 -17.49 -29.20 -13.13
C ILE A 550 -17.28 -30.66 -13.52
N VAL A 551 -16.65 -30.89 -14.66
CA VAL A 551 -16.39 -32.24 -15.20
C VAL A 551 -14.89 -32.49 -15.13
N ASN A 552 -14.46 -33.46 -14.32
CA ASN A 552 -13.05 -33.78 -14.12
C ASN A 552 -12.20 -32.55 -13.76
N GLY A 553 -12.69 -31.71 -12.85
CA GLY A 553 -12.03 -30.46 -12.44
C GLY A 553 -12.08 -29.35 -13.50
N THR A 554 -12.79 -29.53 -14.61
CA THR A 554 -12.85 -28.56 -15.70
C THR A 554 -14.22 -27.88 -15.79
N VAL A 555 -14.22 -26.58 -16.07
CA VAL A 555 -15.42 -25.75 -16.31
C VAL A 555 -15.28 -25.07 -17.67
N ARG A 556 -16.36 -25.07 -18.46
CA ARG A 556 -16.44 -24.30 -19.71
C ARG A 556 -17.04 -22.92 -19.44
N VAL A 557 -16.34 -21.88 -19.86
CA VAL A 557 -16.81 -20.49 -19.80
C VAL A 557 -17.12 -20.04 -21.23
N PRO A 558 -18.40 -19.88 -21.61
CA PRO A 558 -18.78 -19.60 -23.00
C PRO A 558 -18.19 -18.30 -23.53
N THR A 559 -18.16 -17.26 -22.70
CA THR A 559 -17.60 -15.96 -23.05
C THR A 559 -17.11 -15.24 -21.81
N LEU A 560 -15.92 -14.64 -21.92
CA LEU A 560 -15.34 -13.75 -20.92
C LEU A 560 -15.15 -12.36 -21.56
N GLU A 561 -15.93 -11.39 -21.07
CA GLU A 561 -15.74 -9.96 -21.36
C GLU A 561 -14.64 -9.43 -20.43
N LEU A 562 -14.85 -8.36 -19.67
CA LEU A 562 -13.84 -7.84 -18.74
C LEU A 562 -13.52 -8.81 -17.58
N TRP A 563 -14.56 -9.34 -16.93
CA TRP A 563 -14.43 -10.01 -15.63
C TRP A 563 -15.49 -11.11 -15.47
N GLY A 564 -15.07 -12.25 -14.93
CA GLY A 564 -15.96 -13.31 -14.46
C GLY A 564 -15.49 -13.88 -13.12
N ILE A 565 -16.44 -14.45 -12.37
CA ILE A 565 -16.20 -15.10 -11.09
C ILE A 565 -16.84 -16.49 -11.14
N LEU A 566 -16.04 -17.54 -10.95
CA LEU A 566 -16.56 -18.87 -10.68
C LEU A 566 -16.72 -19.02 -9.17
N HIS A 567 -17.96 -19.07 -8.69
CA HIS A 567 -18.28 -19.38 -7.31
C HIS A 567 -18.48 -20.90 -7.16
N ILE A 568 -17.68 -21.50 -6.29
CA ILE A 568 -17.67 -22.93 -6.02
C ILE A 568 -17.93 -23.10 -4.52
N ALA A 569 -18.86 -23.99 -4.17
CA ALA A 569 -19.19 -24.29 -2.78
C ALA A 569 -19.21 -25.80 -2.55
N ALA A 570 -18.83 -26.22 -1.35
CA ALA A 570 -19.08 -27.57 -0.90
C ALA A 570 -20.61 -27.74 -0.82
N ARG A 571 -21.14 -28.76 -1.52
CA ARG A 571 -22.57 -29.10 -1.41
C ARG A 571 -22.90 -29.68 -0.05
#